data_AF-A0A6G3T308-F1
#
_entry.id   AF-A0A6G3T308-F1
#
_cell.length_a   1.000
_cell.length_b   1.000
_cell.length_c   1.000
_cell.angle_alpha   90.00
_cell.angle_beta   90.00
_cell.angle_gamma   90.00
#
_symmetry.space_group_name_H-M   'P 1'
#
loop_
_entity.id
_entity.type
_entity.pdbx_description
1 polymer ?
#
loop_
_entity_poly.entity_id
_entity_poly.type
_entity_poly.pdbx_seq_one_letter_code
_entity_poly.pdbx_strand_id
1 'polypeptide(L)'
;MPHTPLEVLASGIAARLPGGWTSTYQHYALYEHQFPTTNRLWDTGHVQYIASTYILGHGAVLCGPEGQELYVTDRPRYPHEVVVAPLEPDRAGIRPHHFDGVEEPSGIAVPADPVRAAATVARRLLPRYEQALLEVLQQAEDPPEQAHHASRAPTAPVTTGLGKLKAGLPTTALARHTTSSLGGRAPIRRS
;
A
#
# COMPACT_ATOMS: atom_id res chain seq x y z
N MET A 1 22.66 14.14 -24.74
CA MET A 1 21.53 15.07 -24.65
C MET A 1 21.44 15.55 -23.22
N PRO A 2 21.31 16.86 -22.95
CA PRO A 2 21.11 17.34 -21.59
C PRO A 2 19.80 16.76 -21.03
N HIS A 3 19.85 16.25 -19.80
CA HIS A 3 18.66 15.79 -19.11
C HIS A 3 17.86 17.01 -18.65
N THR A 4 16.56 17.05 -18.94
CA THR A 4 15.67 18.08 -18.40
C THR A 4 15.63 17.92 -16.87
N PRO A 5 15.89 18.99 -16.09
CA PRO A 5 15.76 18.91 -14.64
C PRO A 5 14.36 18.45 -14.23
N LEU A 6 14.27 17.63 -13.18
CA LEU A 6 13.00 17.05 -12.72
C LEU A 6 11.94 18.12 -12.43
N GLU A 7 12.33 19.26 -11.85
CA GLU A 7 11.45 20.41 -11.59
C GLU A 7 10.80 20.97 -12.87
N VAL A 8 11.61 21.16 -13.92
CA VAL A 8 11.15 21.67 -15.22
C VAL A 8 10.27 20.64 -15.91
N LEU A 9 10.65 19.36 -15.84
CA LEU A 9 9.86 18.26 -16.36
C LEU A 9 8.49 18.18 -15.68
N ALA A 10 8.46 18.17 -14.35
CA ALA A 10 7.25 18.07 -13.54
C ALA A 10 6.30 19.27 -13.77
N SER A 11 6.84 20.48 -13.80
CA SER A 11 6.09 21.69 -14.16
C SER A 11 5.54 21.60 -15.59
N GLY A 12 6.35 21.07 -16.53
CA GLY A 12 5.94 20.84 -17.91
C GLY A 12 4.84 19.79 -18.06
N ILE A 13 4.83 18.76 -17.21
CA ILE A 13 3.76 17.76 -17.14
C ILE A 13 2.48 18.41 -16.61
N ALA A 14 2.56 19.07 -15.45
CA ALA A 14 1.40 19.71 -14.80
C ALA A 14 0.67 20.69 -15.74
N ALA A 15 1.42 21.57 -16.43
CA ALA A 15 0.86 22.53 -17.38
C ALA A 15 0.11 21.90 -18.57
N ARG A 16 0.26 20.59 -18.80
CA ARG A 16 -0.35 19.85 -19.92
C ARG A 16 -1.39 18.83 -19.46
N LEU A 17 -1.51 18.58 -18.16
CA LEU A 17 -2.57 17.74 -17.63
C LEU A 17 -3.92 18.49 -17.66
N PRO A 18 -5.03 17.77 -17.88
CA PRO A 18 -6.35 18.38 -17.93
C PRO A 18 -6.74 18.95 -16.57
N GLY A 19 -7.40 20.12 -16.55
CA GLY A 19 -7.98 20.68 -15.33
C GLY A 19 -7.07 21.61 -14.52
N GLY A 20 -5.91 22.01 -15.03
CA GLY A 20 -5.10 23.08 -14.41
C GLY A 20 -4.26 22.59 -13.23
N TRP A 21 -3.44 21.57 -13.46
CA TRP A 21 -2.55 21.03 -12.45
C TRP A 21 -1.40 21.99 -12.12
N THR A 22 -0.96 21.99 -10.87
CA THR A 22 0.24 22.69 -10.40
C THR A 22 1.33 21.70 -10.02
N SER A 23 2.58 22.16 -9.92
CA SER A 23 3.72 21.33 -9.52
C SER A 23 4.47 21.99 -8.36
N THR A 24 4.79 21.18 -7.35
CA THR A 24 5.64 21.57 -6.22
C THR A 24 6.85 20.65 -6.18
N TYR A 25 8.01 21.20 -6.48
CA TYR A 25 9.28 20.48 -6.41
C TYR A 25 9.82 20.45 -4.98
N GLN A 26 10.41 19.32 -4.58
CA GLN A 26 10.98 19.10 -3.27
C GLN A 26 12.35 18.43 -3.40
N HIS A 27 13.33 18.97 -2.69
CA HIS A 27 14.64 18.35 -2.52
C HIS A 27 14.74 17.70 -1.14
N TYR A 28 15.16 16.45 -1.10
CA TYR A 28 15.29 15.69 0.14
C TYR A 28 16.76 15.73 0.59
N ALA A 29 17.07 16.68 1.48
CA ALA A 29 18.42 16.82 2.04
C ALA A 29 18.86 15.61 2.87
N LEU A 30 17.90 14.89 3.46
CA LEU A 30 18.10 13.68 4.25
C LEU A 30 17.11 12.61 3.77
N TYR A 31 17.49 11.34 3.90
CA TYR A 31 16.65 10.20 3.54
C TYR A 31 15.26 10.25 4.21
N GLU A 32 15.21 10.60 5.49
CA GLU A 32 13.94 10.68 6.24
C GLU A 32 12.97 11.74 5.72
N HIS A 33 13.45 12.75 4.98
CA HIS A 33 12.62 13.79 4.40
C HIS A 33 11.77 13.28 3.21
N GLN A 34 12.07 12.10 2.66
CA GLN A 34 11.25 11.53 1.58
C GLN A 34 9.95 10.89 2.11
N PHE A 35 9.97 10.40 3.36
CA PHE A 35 8.90 9.60 3.95
C PHE A 35 7.53 10.28 4.03
N PRO A 36 7.41 11.59 4.36
CA PRO A 36 6.11 12.25 4.37
C PRO A 36 5.36 12.15 3.03
N THR A 37 6.09 12.12 1.91
CA THR A 37 5.48 11.99 0.58
C THR A 37 5.37 10.52 0.17
N THR A 38 6.43 9.73 0.33
CA THR A 38 6.44 8.34 -0.15
C THR A 38 5.53 7.42 0.66
N ASN A 39 5.26 7.72 1.93
CA ASN A 39 4.30 6.94 2.73
C ASN A 39 2.84 7.15 2.29
N ARG A 40 2.58 8.18 1.48
CA ARG A 40 1.26 8.44 0.91
C ARG A 40 1.12 7.83 -0.49
N LEU A 41 2.09 7.07 -0.99
CA LEU A 41 1.99 6.46 -2.31
C LEU A 41 0.84 5.45 -2.33
N TRP A 42 -0.16 5.73 -3.16
CA TRP A 42 -1.29 4.84 -3.43
C TRP A 42 -0.92 3.85 -4.55
N ASP A 43 0.25 3.25 -4.41
CA ASP A 43 0.83 2.25 -5.31
C ASP A 43 1.50 1.20 -4.42
N THR A 44 1.05 -0.05 -4.41
CA THR A 44 1.83 -1.15 -3.83
C THR A 44 2.87 -1.72 -4.80
N GLY A 45 2.93 -1.18 -6.01
CA GLY A 45 3.73 -1.68 -7.11
C GLY A 45 5.13 -1.06 -7.22
N HIS A 46 5.46 -0.66 -8.44
CA HIS A 46 6.84 -0.43 -8.87
C HIS A 46 7.42 0.86 -8.30
N VAL A 47 6.60 1.88 -8.05
CA VAL A 47 7.07 3.18 -7.55
C VAL A 47 7.32 3.10 -6.05
N GLN A 48 6.49 2.37 -5.31
CA GLN A 48 6.73 2.08 -3.89
C GLN A 48 7.98 1.23 -3.67
N TYR A 49 8.24 0.24 -4.54
CA TYR A 49 9.51 -0.48 -4.52
C TYR A 49 10.71 0.46 -4.74
N ILE A 50 10.61 1.39 -5.68
CA ILE A 50 11.67 2.38 -5.94
C ILE A 50 11.88 3.27 -4.71
N ALA A 51 10.82 3.81 -4.12
CA ALA A 51 10.87 4.69 -2.96
C ALA A 51 11.43 4.01 -1.69
N SER A 52 11.18 2.70 -1.52
CA SER A 52 11.70 1.92 -0.38
C SER A 52 13.12 1.38 -0.58
N THR A 53 13.55 1.20 -1.84
CA THR A 53 14.87 0.60 -2.16
C THR A 53 15.95 1.65 -2.37
N TYR A 54 15.60 2.83 -2.88
CA TYR A 54 16.55 3.87 -3.26
C TYR A 54 16.36 5.13 -2.42
N ILE A 55 17.46 5.81 -2.14
CA ILE A 55 17.44 7.16 -1.59
C ILE A 55 17.10 8.10 -2.74
N LEU A 56 15.88 8.60 -2.77
CA LEU A 56 15.45 9.58 -3.74
C LEU A 56 15.93 10.94 -3.24
N GLY A 57 16.83 11.60 -3.97
CA GLY A 57 17.36 12.91 -3.56
C GLY A 57 16.36 14.06 -3.74
N HIS A 58 15.29 13.82 -4.50
CA HIS A 58 14.27 14.80 -4.82
C HIS A 58 13.02 14.14 -5.42
N GLY A 59 11.95 14.93 -5.51
CA GLY A 59 10.70 14.57 -6.14
C GLY A 59 9.87 15.81 -6.45
N ALA A 60 8.75 15.64 -7.13
CA ALA A 60 7.75 16.68 -7.29
C ALA A 60 6.36 16.11 -7.04
N VAL A 61 5.51 16.90 -6.39
CA VAL A 61 4.08 16.59 -6.25
C VAL A 61 3.32 17.44 -7.26
N LEU A 62 2.50 16.80 -8.08
CA LEU A 62 1.55 17.48 -8.96
C LEU A 62 0.20 17.50 -8.25
N CYS A 63 -0.38 18.68 -8.08
CA CYS A 63 -1.69 18.86 -7.46
C CYS A 63 -2.72 19.15 -8.56
N GLY A 64 -3.76 18.33 -8.60
CA GLY A 64 -4.90 18.47 -9.51
C GLY A 64 -6.00 19.37 -8.94
N PRO A 65 -6.94 19.80 -9.79
CA PRO A 65 -8.01 20.74 -9.41
C PRO A 65 -8.96 20.21 -8.35
N GLU A 66 -9.21 18.89 -8.34
CA GLU A 66 -10.10 18.25 -7.39
C GLU A 66 -9.29 17.64 -6.25
N GLY A 67 -8.14 18.20 -5.86
CA GLY A 67 -7.31 17.67 -4.79
C GLY A 67 -6.72 16.29 -5.07
N GLN A 68 -6.63 15.90 -6.34
CA GLN A 68 -5.81 14.77 -6.78
C GLN A 68 -4.33 15.10 -6.58
N GLU A 69 -3.52 14.11 -6.22
CA GLU A 69 -2.07 14.31 -6.11
C GLU A 69 -1.30 13.19 -6.80
N LEU A 70 -0.29 13.56 -7.57
CA LEU A 70 0.62 12.63 -8.24
C LEU A 70 2.06 12.93 -7.80
N TYR A 71 2.79 11.89 -7.41
CA TYR A 71 4.21 11.97 -7.14
C TYR A 71 5.03 11.64 -8.38
N VAL A 72 6.04 12.47 -8.67
CA VAL A 72 6.99 12.31 -9.77
C VAL A 72 8.40 12.25 -9.21
N THR A 73 9.18 11.24 -9.59
CA THR A 73 10.60 11.13 -9.23
C THR A 73 11.39 10.43 -10.33
N ASP A 74 12.71 10.58 -10.31
CA ASP A 74 13.60 9.89 -11.23
C ASP A 74 13.47 8.38 -11.09
N ARG A 75 13.66 7.65 -12.19
CA ARG A 75 13.71 6.19 -12.17
C ARG A 75 15.17 5.73 -12.04
N PRO A 76 15.58 5.15 -10.90
CA PRO A 76 16.96 4.68 -10.73
C PRO A 76 17.33 3.69 -11.83
N ARG A 77 18.53 3.85 -12.41
CA ARG A 77 19.07 3.07 -13.55
C ARG A 77 18.44 3.34 -14.93
N TYR A 78 17.46 4.24 -15.03
CA TYR A 78 16.82 4.63 -16.29
C TYR A 78 16.78 6.16 -16.43
N PRO A 79 17.91 6.81 -16.79
CA PRO A 79 18.07 8.27 -16.71
C PRO A 79 17.23 9.07 -17.73
N HIS A 80 16.52 8.38 -18.64
CA HIS A 80 15.60 8.98 -19.60
C HIS A 80 14.13 8.72 -19.27
N GLU A 81 13.86 8.18 -18.08
CA GLU A 81 12.53 7.87 -17.60
C GLU A 81 12.35 8.42 -16.19
N VAL A 82 11.10 8.80 -15.91
CA VAL A 82 10.64 9.13 -14.56
C VAL A 82 9.49 8.20 -14.22
N VAL A 83 9.25 8.03 -12.93
CA VAL A 83 8.07 7.32 -12.44
C VAL A 83 7.05 8.33 -11.92
N VAL A 84 5.78 8.04 -12.21
CA VAL A 84 4.64 8.81 -11.75
C VAL A 84 3.69 7.86 -11.03
N ALA A 85 3.34 8.17 -9.78
CA ALA A 85 2.40 7.38 -9.00
C ALA A 85 1.38 8.28 -8.30
N PRO A 86 0.15 7.81 -8.09
CA PRO A 86 -0.83 8.54 -7.32
C PRO A 86 -0.48 8.57 -5.84
N LEU A 87 -0.83 9.68 -5.19
CA LEU A 87 -0.83 9.78 -3.74
C LEU A 87 -2.25 9.54 -3.21
N GLU A 88 -2.33 8.96 -2.01
CA GLU A 88 -3.56 8.89 -1.23
C GLU A 88 -4.08 10.32 -1.02
N PRO A 89 -5.37 10.60 -1.28
CA PRO A 89 -5.94 11.92 -1.13
C PRO A 89 -5.89 12.35 0.33
N ASP A 90 -5.29 13.52 0.60
CA ASP A 90 -5.32 14.14 1.93
C ASP A 90 -6.61 14.97 2.07
N ARG A 91 -7.75 14.29 2.25
CA ARG A 91 -9.06 14.92 2.48
C ARG A 91 -9.59 14.58 3.86
N ALA A 92 -10.09 15.60 4.55
CA ALA A 92 -10.75 15.44 5.84
C ALA A 92 -11.91 14.44 5.75
N GLY A 93 -11.89 13.42 6.62
CA GLY A 93 -12.93 12.38 6.68
C GLY A 93 -12.57 11.07 5.98
N ILE A 94 -11.55 11.05 5.11
CA ILE A 94 -11.03 9.78 4.56
C ILE A 94 -10.18 9.09 5.65
N ARG A 95 -10.44 7.81 5.89
CA ARG A 95 -9.73 6.99 6.88
C ARG A 95 -9.17 5.74 6.17
N PRO A 96 -8.15 5.07 6.75
CA PRO A 96 -7.51 3.92 6.11
C PRO A 96 -8.45 2.82 5.61
N HIS A 97 -9.56 2.55 6.33
CA HIS A 97 -10.54 1.53 5.91
C HIS A 97 -11.38 1.91 4.68
N HIS A 98 -11.43 3.18 4.28
CA HIS A 98 -12.12 3.57 3.04
C HIS A 98 -11.35 3.16 1.79
N PHE A 99 -10.09 2.74 1.94
CA PHE A 99 -9.27 2.19 0.86
C PHE A 99 -9.42 0.66 0.75
N ASP A 100 -10.05 0.00 1.75
CA ASP A 100 -10.20 -1.45 1.76
C ASP A 100 -11.09 -1.89 0.59
N GLY A 101 -10.55 -2.75 -0.27
CA GLY A 101 -11.26 -3.31 -1.43
C GLY A 101 -11.21 -2.46 -2.70
N VAL A 102 -10.63 -1.25 -2.65
CA VAL A 102 -10.46 -0.39 -3.83
C VAL A 102 -9.27 -0.86 -4.65
N GLU A 103 -9.44 -0.96 -5.98
CA GLU A 103 -8.34 -1.32 -6.87
C GLU A 103 -7.30 -0.19 -6.89
N GLU A 104 -6.07 -0.51 -6.49
CA GLU A 104 -5.01 0.50 -6.40
C GLU A 104 -4.60 1.04 -7.78
N PRO A 105 -4.54 2.37 -7.94
CA PRO A 105 -4.18 2.99 -9.20
C PRO A 105 -2.66 2.91 -9.40
N SER A 106 -2.18 1.77 -9.91
CA SER A 106 -0.75 1.48 -10.01
C SER A 106 0.06 2.56 -10.73
N GLY A 107 1.25 2.88 -10.19
CA GLY A 107 2.16 3.85 -10.79
C GLY A 107 2.70 3.42 -12.16
N ILE A 108 3.15 4.38 -12.97
CA ILE A 108 3.68 4.15 -14.32
C ILE A 108 5.04 4.79 -14.52
N ALA A 109 5.89 4.14 -15.31
CA ALA A 109 7.09 4.76 -15.87
C ALA A 109 6.74 5.52 -17.14
N VAL A 110 7.27 6.73 -17.30
CA VAL A 110 7.07 7.60 -18.47
C VAL A 110 8.41 8.16 -18.97
N PRO A 111 8.52 8.50 -20.26
CA PRO A 111 9.71 9.17 -20.77
C PRO A 111 9.95 10.51 -20.07
N ALA A 112 11.21 10.93 -19.90
CA ALA A 112 11.61 12.24 -19.39
C ALA A 112 11.40 13.38 -20.42
N ASP A 113 10.26 13.36 -21.11
CA ASP A 113 9.79 14.38 -22.04
C ASP A 113 8.40 14.85 -21.57
N PRO A 114 8.21 16.15 -21.28
CA PRO A 114 6.99 16.63 -20.61
C PRO A 114 5.73 16.41 -21.45
N VAL A 115 5.84 16.47 -22.79
CA VAL A 115 4.69 16.28 -23.68
C VAL A 115 4.25 14.82 -23.67
N ARG A 116 5.19 13.89 -23.89
CA ARG A 116 4.92 12.44 -23.90
C ARG A 116 4.54 11.93 -22.53
N ALA A 117 5.17 12.44 -21.47
CA ALA A 117 4.83 12.10 -20.10
C ALA A 117 3.40 12.51 -19.76
N ALA A 118 3.02 13.78 -19.98
CA ALA A 118 1.66 14.25 -19.73
C ALA A 118 0.61 13.45 -20.51
N ALA A 119 0.85 13.21 -21.80
CA ALA A 119 -0.05 12.39 -22.62
C ALA A 119 -0.19 10.95 -22.10
N THR A 120 0.88 10.36 -21.57
CA THR A 120 0.85 9.00 -21.02
C THR A 120 0.12 8.97 -19.67
N VAL A 121 0.39 9.94 -18.79
CA VAL A 121 -0.29 10.11 -17.49
C VAL A 121 -1.79 10.30 -17.70
N ALA A 122 -2.19 11.25 -18.55
CA ALA A 122 -3.59 11.55 -18.81
C ALA A 122 -4.35 10.36 -19.41
N ARG A 123 -3.70 9.53 -20.24
CA ARG A 123 -4.36 8.39 -20.89
C ARG A 123 -4.39 7.11 -20.07
N ARG A 124 -3.38 6.88 -19.22
CA ARG A 124 -3.19 5.58 -18.57
C ARG A 124 -3.32 5.62 -17.05
N LEU A 125 -2.94 6.73 -16.42
CA LEU A 125 -2.93 6.85 -14.97
C LEU A 125 -4.19 7.56 -14.45
N LEU A 126 -4.52 8.73 -15.01
CA LEU A 126 -5.64 9.53 -14.51
C LEU A 126 -6.98 8.78 -14.48
N PRO A 127 -7.40 8.04 -15.52
CA PRO A 127 -8.70 7.36 -15.48
C PRO A 127 -8.83 6.34 -14.34
N ARG A 128 -7.73 5.64 -14.03
CA ARG A 128 -7.70 4.66 -12.93
C ARG A 128 -7.68 5.34 -11.58
N TYR A 129 -6.90 6.42 -11.47
CA TYR A 129 -6.82 7.19 -10.24
C TYR A 129 -8.16 7.86 -9.91
N GLU A 130 -8.82 8.46 -10.91
CA GLU A 130 -10.14 9.07 -10.77
C GLU A 130 -11.19 8.03 -10.37
N GLN A 131 -11.14 6.83 -10.93
CA GLN A 131 -12.03 5.74 -10.54
C GLN A 131 -11.79 5.30 -9.08
N ALA A 132 -10.54 5.05 -8.69
CA ALA A 132 -10.20 4.68 -7.32
C ALA A 132 -10.59 5.77 -6.31
N LEU A 133 -10.39 7.05 -6.65
CA LEU A 133 -10.85 8.18 -5.84
C LEU A 133 -12.36 8.17 -5.66
N LEU A 134 -13.12 7.92 -6.74
CA LEU A 134 -14.57 7.87 -6.68
C LEU A 134 -15.06 6.73 -5.77
N GLU A 135 -14.44 5.56 -5.84
CA GLU A 135 -14.74 4.42 -4.96
C GLU A 135 -14.43 4.75 -3.47
N VAL A 136 -13.27 5.34 -3.17
CA VAL A 136 -12.93 5.76 -1.79
C VAL A 136 -13.90 6.82 -1.27
N LEU A 137 -14.29 7.79 -2.10
CA LEU A 137 -15.23 8.83 -1.70
C LEU A 137 -16.62 8.25 -1.43
N GLN A 138 -17.08 7.29 -2.23
CA GLN A 138 -18.32 6.55 -1.97
C GLN A 138 -18.25 5.77 -0.65
N GLN A 139 -17.15 5.08 -0.38
CA GLN A 139 -16.93 4.36 0.88
C GLN A 139 -16.83 5.29 2.11
N ALA A 140 -16.41 6.55 1.91
CA ALA A 140 -16.36 7.54 2.98
C ALA A 140 -17.72 8.18 3.28
N GLU A 141 -18.60 8.23 2.28
CA GLU A 141 -19.99 8.71 2.42
C GLU A 141 -20.90 7.63 3.04
N ASP A 142 -20.63 6.34 2.77
CA ASP A 142 -21.37 5.22 3.35
C ASP A 142 -20.86 4.93 4.77
N PRO A 143 -21.64 5.21 5.84
CA PRO A 143 -21.21 4.88 7.19
C PRO A 143 -20.96 3.37 7.27
N PRO A 144 -19.89 2.90 7.93
CA PRO A 144 -19.61 1.47 8.00
C PRO A 144 -20.81 0.75 8.61
N GLU A 145 -21.56 0.04 7.77
CA GLU A 145 -22.62 -0.84 8.22
C GLU A 145 -21.95 -1.97 8.99
N GLN A 146 -21.90 -1.77 10.31
CA GLN A 146 -22.09 -2.83 11.29
C GLN A 146 -20.97 -3.88 11.43
N ALA A 147 -20.08 -3.63 12.40
CA ALA A 147 -19.39 -4.66 13.18
C ALA A 147 -20.36 -5.53 14.02
N HIS A 148 -21.51 -5.95 13.47
CA HIS A 148 -22.51 -6.79 14.13
C HIS A 148 -22.13 -8.29 14.15
N HIS A 149 -20.97 -8.66 13.62
CA HIS A 149 -20.46 -10.03 13.74
C HIS A 149 -19.85 -10.35 15.13
N ALA A 150 -19.67 -9.35 16.00
CA ALA A 150 -19.19 -9.56 17.37
C ALA A 150 -20.34 -9.72 18.40
N SER A 151 -21.44 -10.38 18.03
CA SER A 151 -22.44 -10.82 19.01
C SER A 151 -23.11 -12.14 18.60
N ARG A 152 -22.29 -13.15 18.32
CA ARG A 152 -22.72 -14.55 18.41
C ARG A 152 -21.84 -15.26 19.43
N ALA A 153 -22.08 -14.97 20.71
CA ALA A 153 -21.69 -15.89 21.77
C ALA A 153 -22.39 -17.23 21.47
N PRO A 154 -21.67 -18.36 21.41
CA PRO A 154 -22.32 -19.66 21.40
C PRO A 154 -22.96 -19.85 22.78
N THR A 155 -24.28 -19.73 22.87
CA THR A 155 -25.02 -20.21 24.03
C THR A 155 -24.89 -21.73 24.05
N ALA A 156 -24.00 -22.25 24.89
CA ALA A 156 -23.96 -23.67 25.21
C ALA A 156 -25.28 -24.03 25.94
N PRO A 157 -26.01 -25.07 25.51
CA PRO A 157 -27.15 -25.54 26.28
C PRO A 157 -26.67 -26.25 27.55
N VAL A 158 -27.17 -25.79 28.70
CA VAL A 158 -27.12 -26.52 29.96
C VAL A 158 -28.04 -27.73 29.84
N THR A 159 -27.47 -28.92 29.63
CA THR A 159 -28.21 -30.18 29.77
C THR A 159 -28.09 -30.66 31.22
N THR A 160 -29.10 -30.34 32.02
CA THR A 160 -29.37 -31.02 33.29
C THR A 160 -30.00 -32.37 32.99
N GLY A 161 -29.31 -33.47 33.34
CA GLY A 161 -29.80 -34.83 33.12
C GLY A 161 -29.23 -35.82 34.13
N LEU A 162 -29.97 -36.01 35.22
CA LEU A 162 -29.75 -36.99 36.29
C LEU A 162 -30.15 -38.40 35.78
N GLY A 163 -29.23 -39.37 35.79
CA GLY A 163 -29.53 -40.74 35.34
C GLY A 163 -28.49 -41.77 35.75
N LYS A 164 -28.92 -42.80 36.48
CA LYS A 164 -28.14 -43.76 37.25
C LYS A 164 -27.49 -44.91 36.45
N LEU A 165 -26.40 -45.44 37.04
CA LEU A 165 -25.98 -46.85 37.18
C LEU A 165 -25.29 -47.63 36.03
N LYS A 166 -24.16 -48.22 36.48
CA LYS A 166 -23.61 -49.58 36.25
C LYS A 166 -22.71 -49.87 35.04
N ALA A 167 -21.42 -50.02 35.41
CA ALA A 167 -20.61 -51.25 35.34
C ALA A 167 -20.48 -51.97 33.98
N GLY A 168 -19.24 -51.97 33.48
CA GLY A 168 -18.78 -52.90 32.45
C GLY A 168 -17.41 -52.51 31.89
N LEU A 169 -16.33 -52.82 32.63
CA LEU A 169 -15.03 -53.16 32.01
C LEU A 169 -15.02 -54.70 31.86
N PRO A 170 -14.24 -55.32 30.93
CA PRO A 170 -12.80 -55.04 30.84
C PRO A 170 -12.14 -55.21 29.44
N THR A 171 -10.86 -54.77 29.35
CA THR A 171 -9.71 -55.49 28.73
C THR A 171 -9.72 -55.68 27.18
N THR A 172 -8.70 -55.41 26.35
CA THR A 172 -7.24 -55.12 26.44
C THR A 172 -6.73 -54.85 25.02
N ALA A 173 -5.64 -54.09 24.87
CA ALA A 173 -4.39 -54.43 24.14
C ALA A 173 -3.61 -53.13 23.87
N LEU A 174 -2.51 -52.83 24.59
CA LEU A 174 -1.10 -53.15 24.27
C LEU A 174 -0.73 -52.74 22.82
N ALA A 175 0.32 -51.96 22.53
CA ALA A 175 1.66 -51.85 23.11
C ALA A 175 2.23 -50.42 22.86
N ARG A 176 2.85 -49.75 23.85
CA ARG A 176 4.29 -49.69 24.17
C ARG A 176 5.22 -49.46 22.96
N HIS A 177 5.97 -48.36 22.99
CA HIS A 177 7.45 -48.27 23.00
C HIS A 177 7.80 -46.76 23.03
N THR A 178 8.15 -46.17 24.18
CA THR A 178 9.53 -45.94 24.68
C THR A 178 10.54 -45.49 23.62
N THR A 179 11.05 -44.26 23.73
CA THR A 179 12.42 -43.99 24.22
C THR A 179 12.73 -42.50 24.22
N SER A 180 13.37 -42.07 25.31
CA SER A 180 14.04 -40.79 25.50
C SER A 180 15.13 -40.56 24.45
N SER A 181 15.40 -39.30 24.11
CA SER A 181 16.80 -38.88 23.91
C SER A 181 17.00 -37.41 24.25
N LEU A 182 17.74 -37.22 25.34
CA LEU A 182 18.45 -36.02 25.74
C LEU A 182 19.73 -35.96 24.90
N GLY A 183 20.07 -34.83 24.28
CA GLY A 183 21.32 -34.80 23.52
C GLY A 183 21.66 -33.52 22.77
N GLY A 184 22.02 -32.48 23.52
CA GLY A 184 23.35 -31.86 23.35
C GLY A 184 23.64 -30.97 22.14
N ARG A 185 24.19 -29.80 22.51
CA ARG A 185 25.49 -29.26 22.03
C ARG A 185 25.43 -28.12 21.01
N ALA A 186 25.58 -26.92 21.55
CA ALA A 186 26.14 -25.77 20.87
C ALA A 186 27.67 -25.92 20.67
N PRO A 187 28.19 -25.37 19.57
CA PRO A 187 29.44 -24.61 19.54
C PRO A 187 29.28 -23.32 18.72
N ILE A 188 30.15 -22.31 18.68
CA ILE A 188 31.35 -21.87 19.40
C ILE A 188 31.50 -20.39 19.01
N ARG A 189 32.11 -19.64 19.93
CA ARG A 189 32.39 -18.21 19.88
C ARG A 189 33.62 -17.92 19.01
N ARG A 190 33.59 -16.74 18.38
CA ARG A 190 34.68 -16.08 17.62
C ARG A 190 35.99 -16.00 18.41
N SER A 191 37.11 -16.16 17.70
CA SER A 191 38.32 -15.33 17.76
C SER A 191 39.08 -15.53 16.46
#